data_AF-I7ATZ1-F1
#
_entry.id   AF-I7ATZ1-F1
#
_cell.length_a   1.000
_cell.length_b   1.000
_cell.length_c   1.000
_cell.angle_alpha   90.00
_cell.angle_beta   90.00
_cell.angle_gamma   90.00
#
_symmetry.space_group_name_H-M   'P 1'
#
loop_
_entity.id
_entity.type
_entity.pdbx_description
1 polymer ?
#
loop_
_entity_poly.entity_id
_entity_poly.type
_entity_poly.pdbx_seq_one_letter_code
_entity_poly.pdbx_strand_id
1 'polypeptide(L)'
;MNIIMDILNRVVYAEEDYLANRVGRERLLEDIKHLRKEYKTSISSDSGREGIKFKMALLFVLRRVKHKILFEDRLVEVIDSEITFIKECVKSIISEPIRTGLVEATKYIQHETERKCSKPKTRANFPMDTSQLLRSWLKENMDNPYPSDAEKAYLCQKTGLGPAQINNWFINARRRILPFMKGKCTNFK
;
A
#
# COMPACT_ATOMS: atom_id res chain seq x y z
N MET A 1 25.76 18.29 -2.26
CA MET A 1 25.64 16.92 -2.81
C MET A 1 25.38 17.03 -4.31
N ASN A 2 26.02 16.22 -5.13
CA ASN A 2 25.93 16.29 -6.59
C ASN A 2 24.58 15.71 -7.06
N ILE A 3 23.69 16.57 -7.59
CA ILE A 3 22.32 16.21 -8.05
C ILE A 3 22.35 15.04 -9.06
N ILE A 4 23.41 14.95 -9.87
CA ILE A 4 23.66 13.87 -10.82
C ILE A 4 23.81 12.52 -10.11
N MET A 5 24.59 12.48 -9.03
CA MET A 5 24.80 11.25 -8.26
C MET A 5 23.55 10.85 -7.48
N ASP A 6 22.76 11.82 -7.02
CA ASP A 6 21.48 11.55 -6.35
C ASP A 6 20.49 10.85 -7.30
N ILE A 7 20.36 11.34 -8.53
CA ILE A 7 19.49 10.73 -9.55
C ILE A 7 19.96 9.32 -9.90
N LEU A 8 21.27 9.09 -10.10
CA LEU A 8 21.80 7.74 -10.37
C LEU A 8 21.52 6.78 -9.20
N ASN A 9 21.82 7.20 -7.97
CA ASN A 9 21.59 6.38 -6.79
C ASN A 9 20.12 5.99 -6.66
N ARG A 10 19.19 6.93 -6.91
CA ARG A 10 17.75 6.66 -6.86
C ARG A 10 17.29 5.64 -7.90
N VAL A 11 17.84 5.66 -9.13
CA VAL A 11 17.49 4.64 -10.14
C VAL A 11 18.02 3.26 -9.73
N VAL A 12 19.24 3.22 -9.18
CA VAL A 12 19.84 1.98 -8.67
C VAL A 12 19.05 1.43 -7.49
N TYR A 13 18.64 2.28 -6.53
CA TYR A 13 17.81 1.87 -5.41
C TYR A 13 16.42 1.42 -5.84
N ALA A 14 15.78 2.10 -6.80
CA ALA A 14 14.49 1.66 -7.34
C ALA A 14 14.58 0.28 -7.99
N GLU A 15 15.69 -0.02 -8.68
CA GLU A 15 15.96 -1.37 -9.19
C GLU A 15 16.16 -2.39 -8.07
N GLU A 16 16.97 -2.08 -7.06
CA GLU A 16 17.24 -2.98 -5.93
C GLU A 16 15.98 -3.27 -5.11
N ASP A 17 15.16 -2.26 -4.85
CA ASP A 17 13.89 -2.40 -4.12
C ASP A 17 12.89 -3.24 -4.89
N TYR A 18 12.84 -3.10 -6.22
CA TYR A 18 12.00 -3.92 -7.07
C TYR A 18 12.46 -5.39 -7.04
N LEU A 19 13.77 -5.62 -7.20
CA LEU A 19 14.36 -6.97 -7.19
C LEU A 19 14.25 -7.66 -5.83
N ALA A 20 14.34 -6.91 -4.75
CA ALA A 20 14.14 -7.43 -3.41
C ALA A 20 12.66 -7.63 -3.06
N ASN A 21 11.75 -7.46 -4.03
CA ASN A 21 10.30 -7.53 -3.87
C ASN A 21 9.77 -6.61 -2.75
N ARG A 22 10.49 -5.51 -2.46
CA ARG A 22 10.09 -4.51 -1.48
C ARG A 22 9.03 -3.56 -2.06
N VAL A 23 9.07 -3.35 -3.38
CA VAL A 23 8.13 -2.51 -4.11
C VAL A 23 7.62 -3.22 -5.37
N GLY A 24 6.36 -2.97 -5.72
CA GLY A 24 5.73 -3.53 -6.92
C GLY A 24 5.94 -2.68 -8.18
N ARG A 25 5.50 -3.20 -9.33
CA ARG A 25 5.65 -2.57 -10.66
C ARG A 25 5.09 -1.14 -10.73
N GLU A 26 3.97 -0.88 -10.06
CA GLU A 26 3.35 0.45 -10.03
C GLU A 26 4.27 1.49 -9.40
N ARG A 27 4.94 1.12 -8.30
CA ARG A 27 5.86 2.03 -7.61
C ARG A 27 7.11 2.30 -8.44
N LEU A 28 7.68 1.25 -9.05
CA LEU A 28 8.80 1.41 -9.99
C LEU A 28 8.43 2.33 -11.17
N LEU A 29 7.19 2.25 -11.68
CA LEU A 29 6.70 3.12 -12.73
C LEU A 29 6.60 4.59 -12.28
N GLU A 30 6.12 4.84 -11.07
CA GLU A 30 6.11 6.18 -10.46
C GLU A 30 7.52 6.75 -10.35
N ASP A 31 8.46 5.95 -9.83
CA ASP A 31 9.85 6.36 -9.65
C ASP A 31 10.50 6.72 -11.00
N ILE A 32 10.32 5.89 -12.03
CA ILE A 32 10.82 6.17 -13.39
C ILE A 32 10.19 7.43 -13.99
N LYS A 33 8.88 7.66 -13.79
CA LYS A 33 8.21 8.89 -14.25
C LYS A 33 8.75 10.13 -13.55
N HIS A 34 9.01 10.03 -12.25
CA HIS A 34 9.59 11.12 -11.47
C HIS A 34 11.00 11.48 -11.95
N LEU A 35 11.83 10.45 -12.17
CA LEU A 35 13.19 10.59 -12.70
C LEU A 35 13.20 11.33 -14.05
N ARG A 36 12.26 11.04 -14.94
CA ARG A 36 12.12 11.77 -16.22
C ARG A 36 11.85 13.26 -16.03
N LYS A 37 11.00 13.62 -15.07
CA LYS A 37 10.65 15.01 -14.78
C LYS A 37 11.86 15.77 -14.25
N GLU A 38 12.59 15.18 -13.29
CA GLU A 38 13.79 15.77 -12.68
C GLU A 38 14.95 15.90 -13.66
N TYR A 39 15.17 14.89 -14.51
CA TYR A 39 16.17 14.99 -15.58
C TYR A 39 15.89 16.17 -16.50
N LYS A 40 14.62 16.36 -16.88
CA LYS A 40 14.19 17.45 -17.78
C LYS A 40 14.36 18.84 -17.13
N THR A 41 14.15 18.96 -15.82
CA THR A 41 14.28 20.24 -15.12
C THR A 41 15.72 20.60 -14.76
N SER A 42 16.59 19.60 -14.56
CA SER A 42 17.85 19.82 -13.84
C SER A 42 19.12 19.55 -14.66
N ILE A 43 19.08 18.74 -15.74
CA ILE A 43 20.31 18.22 -16.40
C ILE A 43 20.25 18.27 -17.94
N SER A 44 19.11 18.62 -18.54
CA SER A 44 18.88 18.64 -20.00
C SER A 44 19.98 19.30 -20.85
N SER A 45 20.67 20.31 -20.31
CA SER A 45 21.59 21.18 -21.04
C SER A 45 23.08 20.86 -20.85
N ASP A 46 23.45 19.90 -20.00
CA ASP A 46 24.87 19.55 -19.79
C ASP A 46 25.38 18.58 -20.88
N SER A 47 26.11 19.15 -21.85
CA SER A 47 26.78 18.44 -22.93
C SER A 47 28.26 18.15 -22.64
N GLY A 48 28.73 18.41 -21.42
CA GLY A 48 30.09 18.11 -20.99
C GLY A 48 30.37 16.61 -20.90
N ARG A 49 31.65 16.25 -20.80
CA ARG A 49 32.12 14.85 -20.68
C ARG A 49 31.48 14.12 -19.49
N GLU A 50 31.28 14.81 -18.37
CA GLU A 50 30.59 14.27 -17.19
C GLU A 50 29.08 14.07 -17.43
N GLY A 51 28.41 15.01 -18.10
CA GLY A 51 27.01 14.85 -18.52
C GLY A 51 26.80 13.65 -19.46
N ILE A 52 27.75 13.38 -20.37
CA ILE A 52 27.72 12.19 -21.23
C ILE A 52 27.87 10.90 -20.42
N LYS A 53 28.83 10.82 -19.50
CA LYS A 53 29.02 9.65 -18.63
C LYS A 53 27.76 9.35 -17.83
N PHE A 54 27.11 10.37 -17.27
CA PHE A 54 25.84 10.22 -16.56
C PHE A 54 24.71 9.70 -17.45
N LYS A 55 24.52 10.29 -18.64
CA LYS A 55 23.50 9.84 -19.61
C LYS A 55 23.71 8.36 -19.99
N MET A 56 24.96 7.95 -20.17
CA MET A 56 25.31 6.55 -20.44
C MET A 56 24.99 5.65 -19.24
N ALA A 57 25.37 6.04 -18.02
CA ALA A 57 25.07 5.28 -16.81
C ALA A 57 23.56 5.09 -16.59
N LEU A 58 22.78 6.18 -16.74
CA LEU A 58 21.32 6.12 -16.66
C LEU A 58 20.72 5.20 -17.72
N LEU A 59 21.22 5.25 -18.96
CA LEU A 59 20.79 4.38 -20.05
C LEU A 59 21.07 2.90 -19.73
N PHE A 60 22.24 2.58 -19.16
CA PHE A 60 22.57 1.21 -18.76
C PHE A 60 21.63 0.69 -17.68
N VAL A 61 21.36 1.47 -16.63
CA VAL A 61 20.46 1.06 -15.55
C VAL A 61 19.05 0.85 -16.08
N LEU A 62 18.51 1.78 -16.88
CA LEU A 62 17.17 1.64 -17.48
C LEU A 62 17.07 0.43 -18.42
N ARG A 63 18.10 0.15 -19.22
CA ARG A 63 18.15 -1.06 -20.06
C ARG A 63 18.13 -2.33 -19.22
N ARG A 64 18.87 -2.35 -18.12
CA ARG A 64 18.93 -3.48 -17.19
C ARG A 64 17.57 -3.73 -16.54
N VAL A 65 16.93 -2.68 -16.01
CA VAL A 65 15.55 -2.74 -15.46
C VAL A 65 14.56 -3.27 -16.50
N LYS A 66 14.61 -2.75 -17.74
CA LYS A 66 13.76 -3.24 -18.84
C LYS A 66 13.96 -4.74 -19.09
N HIS A 67 15.22 -5.20 -19.18
CA HIS A 67 15.51 -6.60 -19.45
C HIS A 67 14.98 -7.52 -18.34
N LYS A 68 15.06 -7.08 -17.08
CA LYS A 68 14.53 -7.81 -15.91
C LYS A 68 13.01 -7.93 -15.94
N ILE A 69 12.29 -6.83 -16.23
CA ILE A 69 10.82 -6.86 -16.37
C ILE A 69 10.40 -7.79 -17.50
N LEU A 70 11.06 -7.69 -18.67
CA LEU A 70 10.76 -8.58 -19.80
C LEU A 70 11.06 -10.05 -19.50
N PHE A 71 12.05 -10.34 -18.66
CA PHE A 71 12.32 -11.71 -18.22
C PHE A 71 11.19 -12.21 -17.31
N GLU A 72 10.74 -11.41 -16.35
CA GLU A 72 9.61 -11.76 -15.49
C GLU A 72 8.33 -11.99 -16.31
N ASP A 73 8.05 -11.13 -17.31
CA ASP A 73 6.87 -11.29 -18.19
C ASP A 73 6.93 -12.62 -18.94
N ARG A 74 8.07 -12.96 -19.55
CA ARG A 74 8.26 -14.26 -20.20
C ARG A 74 8.13 -15.43 -19.23
N LEU A 75 8.65 -15.29 -18.01
CA LEU A 75 8.54 -16.35 -17.00
C LEU A 75 7.07 -16.59 -16.62
N VAL A 76 6.30 -15.52 -16.45
CA VAL A 76 4.84 -15.60 -16.20
C VAL A 76 4.15 -16.31 -17.36
N GLU A 77 4.44 -15.94 -18.60
CA GLU A 77 3.85 -16.59 -19.79
C GLU A 77 4.14 -18.10 -19.82
N VAL A 78 5.39 -18.50 -19.53
CA VAL A 78 5.76 -19.93 -19.45
C VAL A 78 5.00 -20.63 -18.34
N ILE A 79 4.95 -20.05 -17.13
CA ILE A 79 4.22 -20.62 -15.99
C ILE A 79 2.72 -20.76 -16.32
N ASP A 80 2.10 -19.76 -16.96
CA ASP A 80 0.69 -19.81 -17.34
C ASP A 80 0.42 -20.91 -18.38
N SER A 81 1.36 -21.11 -19.31
CA SER A 81 1.28 -22.21 -20.29
C SER A 81 1.35 -23.58 -19.60
N GLU A 82 2.25 -23.76 -18.63
CA GLU A 82 2.36 -24.99 -17.82
C GLU A 82 1.13 -25.22 -16.94
N ILE A 83 0.60 -24.17 -16.31
CA ILE A 83 -0.66 -24.24 -15.55
C ILE A 83 -1.80 -24.71 -16.46
N THR A 84 -1.88 -24.16 -17.67
CA THR A 84 -2.92 -24.52 -18.64
C THR A 84 -2.77 -25.97 -19.08
N PHE A 85 -1.55 -26.39 -19.42
CA PHE A 85 -1.26 -27.77 -19.79
C PHE A 85 -1.66 -28.76 -18.68
N ILE A 86 -1.22 -28.51 -17.44
CA ILE A 86 -1.55 -29.37 -16.29
C ILE A 86 -3.06 -29.39 -16.04
N LYS A 87 -3.75 -28.25 -16.14
CA LYS A 87 -5.22 -28.20 -16.02
C LYS A 87 -5.91 -29.10 -17.03
N GLU A 88 -5.46 -29.11 -18.28
CA GLU A 88 -6.02 -29.98 -19.33
C GLU A 88 -5.70 -31.46 -19.08
N CYS A 89 -4.48 -31.79 -18.66
CA CYS A 89 -4.13 -33.17 -18.26
C CYS A 89 -5.01 -33.66 -17.10
N VAL A 90 -5.27 -32.83 -16.11
CA VAL A 90 -6.09 -33.22 -14.96
C VAL A 90 -7.56 -33.39 -15.37
N LYS A 91 -8.08 -32.53 -16.26
CA LYS A 91 -9.45 -32.67 -16.80
C LYS A 91 -9.66 -33.96 -17.58
N SER A 92 -8.64 -34.46 -18.28
CA SER A 92 -8.72 -35.68 -19.09
C SER A 92 -8.64 -36.96 -18.26
N ILE A 93 -8.01 -36.90 -17.08
CA ILE A 93 -7.86 -38.04 -16.17
C ILE A 93 -9.08 -38.21 -15.24
N ILE A 94 -9.76 -37.11 -14.89
CA ILE A 94 -10.80 -37.10 -13.86
C ILE A 94 -12.22 -37.19 -14.47
N SER A 95 -13.03 -38.16 -14.01
CA SER A 95 -14.46 -38.27 -14.38
C SER A 95 -15.33 -37.21 -13.69
N GLU A 96 -16.49 -36.88 -14.30
CA GLU A 96 -17.32 -35.73 -13.92
C GLU A 96 -17.73 -35.58 -12.43
N PRO A 97 -17.82 -36.63 -11.58
CA PRO A 97 -18.14 -36.44 -10.17
C PRO A 97 -17.04 -35.76 -9.33
N ILE A 98 -15.76 -35.91 -9.71
CA ILE A 98 -14.61 -35.37 -8.96
C ILE A 98 -14.22 -33.98 -9.49
N ARG A 99 -14.61 -33.65 -10.73
CA ARG A 99 -14.30 -32.38 -11.40
C ARG A 99 -14.80 -31.17 -10.61
N THR A 100 -15.99 -31.25 -10.02
CA THR A 100 -16.60 -30.15 -9.25
C THR A 100 -15.79 -29.80 -8.00
N GLY A 101 -15.32 -30.81 -7.24
CA GLY A 101 -14.51 -30.57 -6.05
C GLY A 101 -13.14 -29.96 -6.36
N LEU A 102 -12.54 -30.33 -7.48
CA LEU A 102 -11.27 -29.76 -7.95
C LEU A 102 -11.43 -28.31 -8.45
N VAL A 103 -12.53 -28.00 -9.15
CA VAL A 103 -12.85 -26.64 -9.56
C VAL A 103 -13.05 -25.74 -8.34
N GLU A 104 -13.68 -26.24 -7.29
CA GLU A 104 -13.86 -25.50 -6.02
C GLU A 104 -12.51 -25.27 -5.31
N ALA A 105 -11.66 -26.31 -5.24
CA ALA A 105 -10.34 -26.22 -4.65
C ALA A 105 -9.41 -25.24 -5.39
N THR A 106 -9.44 -25.25 -6.74
CA THR A 106 -8.66 -24.31 -7.55
C THR A 106 -9.15 -22.86 -7.41
N LYS A 107 -10.46 -22.63 -7.32
CA LYS A 107 -11.02 -21.30 -6.98
C LYS A 107 -10.57 -20.83 -5.60
N TYR A 108 -10.55 -21.72 -4.61
CA TYR A 108 -10.08 -21.39 -3.27
C TYR A 108 -8.60 -20.98 -3.27
N ILE A 109 -7.73 -21.75 -3.94
CA ILE A 109 -6.30 -21.44 -4.06
C ILE A 109 -6.09 -20.07 -4.73
N GLN A 110 -6.82 -19.80 -5.81
CA GLN A 110 -6.78 -18.50 -6.51
C GLN A 110 -7.19 -17.33 -5.60
N HIS A 111 -8.27 -17.49 -4.84
CA HIS A 111 -8.73 -16.45 -3.92
C HIS A 111 -7.78 -16.25 -2.73
N GLU A 112 -7.06 -17.29 -2.30
CA GLU A 112 -6.04 -17.20 -1.25
C GLU A 112 -4.77 -16.48 -1.73
N THR A 113 -4.33 -16.71 -2.97
CA THR A 113 -3.17 -16.01 -3.55
C THR A 113 -3.47 -14.53 -3.79
N GLU A 114 -4.67 -14.19 -4.27
CA GLU A 114 -5.12 -12.79 -4.44
C GLU A 114 -5.22 -12.04 -3.10
N ARG A 115 -5.68 -12.72 -2.04
CA ARG A 115 -5.70 -12.17 -0.68
C ARG A 115 -4.32 -11.92 -0.09
N LYS A 116 -3.32 -12.75 -0.41
CA LYS A 116 -1.93 -12.54 0.06
C LYS A 116 -1.19 -11.46 -0.71
N CYS A 117 -1.51 -11.26 -1.98
CA CYS A 117 -0.84 -10.25 -2.84
C CYS A 117 -1.47 -8.85 -2.72
N SER A 118 -2.72 -8.76 -2.28
CA SER A 118 -3.32 -7.49 -1.84
C SER A 118 -2.75 -7.12 -0.47
N LYS A 119 -1.89 -6.09 -0.42
CA LYS A 119 -1.37 -5.51 0.82
C LYS A 119 -2.51 -5.40 1.84
N PRO A 120 -2.37 -5.90 3.08
CA PRO A 120 -3.35 -5.57 4.10
C PRO A 120 -3.35 -4.05 4.18
N LYS A 121 -4.49 -3.42 3.89
CA LYS A 121 -4.78 -2.08 4.38
C LYS A 121 -4.75 -2.21 5.90
N THR A 122 -3.55 -2.07 6.47
CA THR A 122 -3.36 -1.93 7.89
C THR A 122 -4.35 -0.84 8.30
N ARG A 123 -5.25 -1.16 9.22
CA ARG A 123 -6.19 -0.18 9.76
C ARG A 123 -5.32 0.92 10.37
N ALA A 124 -5.08 1.99 9.63
CA ALA A 124 -4.31 3.11 10.11
C ALA A 124 -5.08 3.66 11.30
N ASN A 125 -4.46 3.60 12.47
CA ASN A 125 -4.97 4.31 13.64
C ASN A 125 -5.03 5.80 13.28
N PHE A 126 -6.03 6.51 13.79
CA PHE A 126 -6.10 7.96 13.61
C PHE A 126 -4.80 8.61 14.12
N PRO A 127 -4.30 9.68 13.47
CA PRO A 127 -3.16 10.45 13.97
C PRO A 127 -3.32 10.77 15.46
N MET A 128 -2.19 10.85 16.18
CA MET A 128 -2.19 11.04 17.65
C MET A 128 -2.99 12.27 18.05
N ASP A 129 -2.83 13.38 17.32
CA ASP A 129 -3.49 14.66 17.56
C ASP A 129 -5.01 14.56 17.41
N THR A 130 -5.48 13.85 16.37
CA THR A 130 -6.89 13.54 16.14
C THR A 130 -7.47 12.71 17.27
N SER A 131 -6.74 11.67 17.70
CA SER A 131 -7.14 10.82 18.80
C SER A 131 -7.19 11.56 20.13
N GLN A 132 -6.28 12.51 20.36
CA GLN A 132 -6.23 13.31 21.58
C GLN A 132 -7.43 14.26 21.65
N LEU A 133 -7.75 14.98 20.57
CA LEU A 133 -8.91 15.88 20.53
C LEU A 133 -10.22 15.15 20.86
N LEU A 134 -10.46 14.00 20.22
CA LEU A 134 -11.67 13.21 20.44
C LEU A 134 -11.74 12.63 21.86
N ARG A 135 -10.60 12.25 22.44
CA ARG A 135 -10.51 11.80 23.84
C ARG A 135 -10.76 12.94 24.83
N SER A 136 -10.27 14.14 24.56
CA SER A 136 -10.53 15.32 25.39
C SER A 136 -12.02 15.64 25.42
N TRP A 137 -12.67 15.70 24.26
CA TRP A 137 -14.12 15.91 24.20
C TRP A 137 -14.89 14.82 24.96
N LEU A 138 -14.51 13.54 24.80
CA LEU A 138 -15.16 12.43 25.52
C LEU A 138 -14.98 12.54 27.04
N LYS A 139 -13.82 13.02 27.50
CA LYS A 139 -13.53 13.23 28.93
C LYS A 139 -14.36 14.38 29.51
N GLU A 140 -14.58 15.44 28.75
CA GLU A 140 -15.42 16.57 29.15
C GLU A 140 -16.91 16.18 29.18
N ASN A 141 -17.31 15.22 28.33
CA ASN A 141 -18.71 14.78 28.15
C ASN A 141 -18.96 13.35 28.64
N MET A 142 -18.32 12.92 29.74
CA MET A 142 -18.45 11.53 30.24
C MET A 142 -19.87 11.17 30.71
N ASP A 143 -20.65 12.16 31.14
CA ASP A 143 -22.03 11.97 31.61
C ASP A 143 -23.00 11.79 30.44
N ASN A 144 -22.80 12.54 29.35
CA ASN A 144 -23.55 12.41 28.10
C ASN A 144 -22.63 12.33 26.87
N PRO A 145 -22.03 11.16 26.59
CA PRO A 145 -20.99 10.98 25.55
C PRO A 145 -21.58 10.86 24.13
N TYR A 146 -22.52 11.73 23.79
CA TYR A 146 -23.22 11.78 22.50
C TYR A 146 -23.12 13.20 21.94
N PRO A 147 -22.17 13.47 21.02
CA PRO A 147 -22.03 14.81 20.45
C PRO A 147 -23.30 15.17 19.69
N SER A 148 -23.79 16.38 19.93
CA SER A 148 -24.82 17.02 19.12
C SER A 148 -24.34 17.19 17.67
N ASP A 149 -25.26 17.48 16.74
CA ASP A 149 -24.89 17.66 15.33
C ASP A 149 -23.94 18.85 15.14
N ALA A 150 -24.07 19.90 15.96
CA ALA A 150 -23.16 21.05 15.95
C ALA A 150 -21.75 20.66 16.43
N GLU A 151 -21.65 19.91 17.54
CA GLU A 151 -20.36 19.43 18.06
C GLU A 151 -19.71 18.42 17.11
N LYS A 152 -20.51 17.55 16.49
CA LYS A 152 -20.06 16.61 15.48
C LYS A 152 -19.48 17.35 14.27
N ALA A 153 -20.15 18.39 13.79
CA ALA A 153 -19.64 19.23 12.69
C ALA A 153 -18.30 19.91 13.06
N TYR A 154 -18.20 20.43 14.29
CA TYR A 154 -16.95 20.99 14.81
C TYR A 154 -15.81 19.97 14.85
N LEU A 155 -16.08 18.76 15.35
CA LEU A 155 -15.09 17.69 15.43
C LEU A 155 -14.65 17.22 14.04
N CYS A 156 -15.57 17.10 13.07
CA CYS A 156 -15.23 16.81 11.68
C CYS A 156 -14.28 17.89 11.11
N GLN A 157 -14.60 19.17 11.31
CA GLN A 157 -13.77 20.27 10.82
C GLN A 157 -12.37 20.27 11.42
N LYS A 158 -12.24 20.02 12.72
CA LYS A 158 -10.95 20.04 13.43
C LYS A 158 -10.09 18.81 13.16
N THR A 159 -10.71 17.65 12.91
CA THR A 159 -9.99 16.38 12.70
C THR A 159 -9.76 16.05 11.23
N GLY A 160 -10.49 16.71 10.31
CA GLY A 160 -10.54 16.33 8.90
C GLY A 160 -11.26 15.00 8.63
N LEU A 161 -11.92 14.42 9.65
CA LEU A 161 -12.65 13.17 9.52
C LEU A 161 -14.07 13.38 9.02
N GLY A 162 -14.56 12.40 8.26
CA GLY A 162 -15.96 12.37 7.84
C GLY A 162 -16.91 12.08 9.01
N PRO A 163 -18.18 12.52 8.94
CA PRO A 163 -19.17 12.30 10.01
C PRO A 163 -19.35 10.83 10.41
N ALA A 164 -19.28 9.91 9.45
CA ALA A 164 -19.37 8.47 9.72
C ALA A 164 -18.17 7.95 10.55
N GLN A 165 -16.97 8.48 10.31
CA GLN A 165 -15.76 8.10 11.07
C GLN A 165 -15.84 8.61 12.50
N ILE A 166 -16.33 9.84 12.70
CA ILE A 166 -16.60 10.42 14.02
C ILE A 166 -17.63 9.59 14.79
N ASN A 167 -18.75 9.23 14.16
CA ASN A 167 -19.76 8.38 14.78
C ASN A 167 -19.20 7.02 15.20
N ASN A 168 -18.47 6.36 14.29
CA ASN A 168 -17.86 5.07 14.56
C ASN A 168 -16.82 5.15 15.69
N TRP A 169 -16.05 6.24 15.74
CA TRP A 169 -15.11 6.49 16.81
C TRP A 169 -15.83 6.60 18.16
N PHE A 170 -16.89 7.42 18.26
CA PHE A 170 -17.62 7.59 19.52
C PHE A 170 -18.35 6.32 19.98
N ILE A 171 -18.92 5.53 19.06
CA ILE A 171 -19.49 4.23 19.38
C ILE A 171 -18.43 3.31 20.00
N ASN A 172 -17.23 3.26 19.39
CA ASN A 172 -16.14 2.43 19.89
C ASN A 172 -15.58 2.95 21.22
N ALA A 173 -15.38 4.26 21.33
CA ALA A 173 -14.82 4.93 22.49
C ALA A 173 -15.72 4.80 23.72
N ARG A 174 -17.05 4.91 23.56
CA ARG A 174 -18.00 4.63 24.66
C ARG A 174 -17.91 3.20 25.17
N ARG A 175 -17.63 2.23 24.30
CA ARG A 175 -17.49 0.81 24.68
C ARG A 175 -16.14 0.49 25.29
N ARG A 176 -15.06 1.12 24.81
CA ARG A 176 -13.67 0.71 25.12
C ARG A 176 -12.87 1.69 25.94
N ILE A 177 -13.26 2.96 26.00
CA ILE A 177 -12.49 4.02 26.65
C ILE A 177 -13.26 4.54 27.86
N LEU A 178 -14.54 4.84 27.68
CA LEU A 178 -15.39 5.40 28.73
C LEU A 178 -15.48 4.53 30.00
N PRO A 179 -15.58 3.19 29.95
CA PRO A 179 -15.63 2.38 31.17
C PRO A 179 -14.36 2.51 32.01
N PHE A 180 -13.19 2.57 31.37
CA PHE A 180 -11.92 2.79 32.07
C PHE A 180 -11.77 4.21 32.58
N MET A 181 -12.33 5.21 31.90
CA MET A 181 -12.34 6.59 32.38
C MET A 181 -13.23 6.74 33.62
N LYS A 182 -14.44 6.15 33.60
CA LYS A 182 -15.35 6.16 34.75
C LYS A 182 -14.79 5.38 35.94
N GLY A 183 -14.16 4.22 35.70
CA GLY A 183 -13.52 3.43 36.75
C GLY A 183 -12.28 4.08 37.41
N LYS A 184 -11.66 5.07 36.76
CA LYS A 184 -10.59 5.88 37.38
C LYS A 184 -11.12 6.99 38.30
N CYS A 185 -12.37 7.42 38.12
CA CYS A 185 -13.00 8.47 38.94
C CYS A 185 -13.70 7.92 40.18
N THR A 186 -13.89 6.61 40.33
CA THR A 186 -14.61 6.01 41.47
C THR A 186 -13.72 5.62 42.67
N ASN A 187 -12.42 5.94 42.66
CA ASN A 187 -11.48 5.61 43.74
C ASN A 187 -11.18 6.79 44.68
N PHE A 188 -12.21 7.53 45.09
CA PHE A 188 -12.16 8.39 46.26
C PHE A 188 -13.49 8.30 47.01
N LYS A 189 -13.57 7.35 47.93
CA LYS A 189 -14.38 7.38 49.14
C LYS A 189 -13.58 6.72 50.25
#